data_AF-A0A3C1A1P7-F1
#
_entry.id   AF-A0A3C1A1P7-F1
#
_cell.length_a   1.000
_cell.length_b   1.000
_cell.length_c   1.000
_cell.angle_alpha   90.00
_cell.angle_beta   90.00
_cell.angle_gamma   90.00
#
_symmetry.space_group_name_H-M   'P 1'
#
loop_
_entity.id
_entity.type
_entity.pdbx_description
1 polymer ?
#
loop_
_entity_poly.entity_id
_entity_poly.type
_entity_poly.pdbx_seq_one_letter_code
_entity_poly.pdbx_strand_id
1 'polypeptide(L)'
;MRERTLWQRLVYALGDRSLIIGAAIVGALVIIMILGPELAPHNPFHVDRIQTINGQIGRAPFPPSSTYWLGTDDQGRDTLSLLLYGARQTLTMAVLATVARILLGLLLGAIAGWWHARAVDRAVMSLVEFLAPFPTLILAIALILAMGIQRGGISFIIALCLVGWGEVAQVVRSHVLVIRHKLYVEAARALGLSEPEILSRHVLPNLLPTLLSLAALEMGGVLLLLGELGFLNIFIGGGTTYIEEARGVIHFFDVPDWGAMLGTSWRYFSAAPWLPLAPATAFFLSILGFNLFGFGFQRFIERGRFHPSGWSLLRLALVIGVVLFVSRTIMRSTGLEAHYTKMAQEFNTSRALADIAFLADPGLEGRPTGPGGGHEAAGYIAAQFRALNLTPILPTDSYFQIYDWCPAQRALLPPGQLGQIAECVTGAVNVIGHIPGTDVRSTGDRILVAASYTGPPPSPDGTIYPG
;
A
#
# COMPACT_ATOMS: atom_id res chain seq x y z
N MET A 1 -25.73 -14.95 44.19
CA MET A 1 -24.49 -15.46 43.53
C MET A 1 -23.54 -14.29 43.36
N ARG A 2 -22.34 -14.32 43.96
CA ARG A 2 -21.39 -13.18 44.04
C ARG A 2 -20.92 -12.73 42.65
N GLU A 3 -21.08 -11.45 42.34
CA GLU A 3 -20.43 -10.83 41.18
C GLU A 3 -18.91 -10.98 41.31
N ARG A 4 -18.26 -11.57 40.30
CA ARG A 4 -16.80 -11.63 40.25
C ARG A 4 -16.27 -10.21 40.06
N THR A 5 -15.45 -9.76 41.02
CA THR A 5 -14.70 -8.49 40.95
C THR A 5 -13.89 -8.38 39.65
N LEU A 6 -13.70 -7.16 39.14
CA LEU A 6 -12.90 -6.87 37.93
C LEU A 6 -11.53 -7.55 37.94
N TRP A 7 -10.88 -7.61 39.11
CA TRP A 7 -9.61 -8.29 39.33
C TRP A 7 -9.64 -9.79 39.01
N GLN A 8 -10.69 -10.50 39.44
CA GLN A 8 -10.83 -11.91 39.10
C GLN A 8 -11.00 -12.10 37.59
N ARG A 9 -11.74 -11.22 36.91
CA ARG A 9 -11.91 -11.26 35.44
C ARG A 9 -10.58 -11.04 34.72
N LEU A 10 -9.77 -10.08 35.18
CA LEU A 10 -8.44 -9.80 34.63
C LEU A 10 -7.47 -10.96 34.84
N VAL A 11 -7.41 -11.54 36.03
CA VAL A 11 -6.57 -12.72 36.32
C VAL A 11 -6.94 -13.90 35.41
N TYR A 12 -8.23 -14.10 35.11
CA TYR A 12 -8.65 -15.12 34.15
C TYR A 12 -8.32 -14.76 32.69
N ALA A 13 -8.43 -13.49 32.29
CA ALA A 13 -7.99 -13.04 30.97
C ALA A 13 -6.49 -13.27 30.76
N LEU A 14 -5.69 -13.07 31.82
CA LEU A 14 -4.27 -13.37 31.87
C LEU A 14 -3.96 -14.88 31.98
N GLY A 15 -4.98 -15.73 32.09
CA GLY A 15 -4.83 -17.18 32.09
C GLY A 15 -4.95 -17.81 30.70
N ASP A 16 -5.61 -17.15 29.74
CA ASP A 16 -5.75 -17.66 28.38
C ASP A 16 -4.57 -17.21 27.51
N ARG A 17 -3.70 -18.17 27.16
CA ARG A 17 -2.51 -17.93 26.35
C ARG A 17 -2.84 -17.34 24.98
N SER A 18 -3.96 -17.73 24.37
CA SER A 18 -4.32 -17.20 23.04
C SER A 18 -4.71 -15.73 23.12
N LEU A 19 -5.42 -15.32 24.18
CA LEU A 19 -5.80 -13.91 24.37
C LEU A 19 -4.58 -13.04 24.60
N ILE A 20 -3.63 -13.48 25.44
CA ILE A 20 -2.42 -12.70 25.74
C ILE A 20 -1.53 -12.56 24.51
N ILE A 21 -1.23 -13.67 23.83
CA ILE A 21 -0.37 -13.65 22.64
C ILE A 21 -1.03 -12.84 21.54
N GLY A 22 -2.33 -13.05 21.29
CA GLY A 22 -3.09 -12.28 20.31
C GLY A 22 -3.10 -10.78 20.64
N ALA A 23 -3.38 -10.40 21.89
CA ALA A 23 -3.38 -9.00 22.32
C ALA A 23 -1.99 -8.36 22.22
N ALA A 24 -0.92 -9.09 22.52
CA ALA A 24 0.45 -8.59 22.38
C ALA A 24 0.80 -8.34 20.90
N ILE A 25 0.46 -9.27 20.01
CA ILE A 25 0.70 -9.11 18.56
C ILE A 25 -0.12 -7.95 18.00
N VAL A 26 -1.43 -7.91 18.28
CA VAL A 26 -2.31 -6.82 17.82
C VAL A 26 -1.84 -5.48 18.38
N GLY A 27 -1.42 -5.42 19.65
CA GLY A 27 -0.84 -4.23 20.26
C GLY A 27 0.42 -3.75 19.54
N ALA A 28 1.35 -4.66 19.23
CA ALA A 28 2.54 -4.34 18.46
C ALA A 28 2.20 -3.83 17.05
N LEU A 29 1.22 -4.43 16.37
CA LEU A 29 0.77 -4.00 15.05
C LEU A 29 0.13 -2.61 15.07
N VAL A 30 -0.66 -2.29 16.10
CA VAL A 30 -1.22 -0.94 16.28
C VAL A 30 -0.11 0.09 16.52
N ILE A 31 0.91 -0.27 17.30
CA ILE A 31 2.09 0.60 17.51
C ILE A 31 2.82 0.83 16.18
N ILE A 32 3.07 -0.21 15.40
CA ILE A 32 3.72 -0.10 14.08
C ILE A 32 2.83 0.69 13.09
N MET A 33 1.52 0.50 13.10
CA MET A 33 0.59 1.25 12.25
C MET A 33 0.67 2.76 12.51
N ILE A 34 0.79 3.15 13.79
CA ILE A 34 0.82 4.56 14.20
C ILE A 34 2.24 5.14 14.04
N LEU A 35 3.25 4.50 14.61
CA LEU A 35 4.63 5.01 14.69
C LEU A 35 5.55 4.50 13.58
N GLY A 36 5.13 3.55 12.75
CA GLY A 36 5.98 2.89 11.75
C GLY A 36 6.73 3.87 10.85
N PRO A 37 6.07 4.87 10.25
CA PRO A 37 6.74 5.89 9.44
C PRO A 37 7.80 6.72 10.16
N GLU A 38 7.68 6.92 11.48
CA GLU A 38 8.70 7.62 12.27
C GLU A 38 9.87 6.70 12.65
N LEU A 39 9.62 5.40 12.69
CA LEU A 39 10.62 4.37 12.97
C LEU A 39 11.38 3.90 11.73
N ALA A 40 10.97 4.35 10.54
CA ALA A 40 11.59 3.95 9.27
C ALA A 40 13.01 4.51 9.16
N PRO A 41 14.04 3.65 8.96
CA PRO A 41 15.42 4.11 8.85
C PRO A 41 15.69 4.95 7.60
N HIS A 42 14.98 4.69 6.51
CA HIS A 42 15.18 5.34 5.22
C HIS A 42 13.85 5.83 4.62
N ASN A 43 13.94 6.74 3.66
CA ASN A 43 12.78 7.20 2.91
C ASN A 43 12.30 6.06 1.97
N PRO A 44 11.08 5.52 2.14
CA PRO A 44 10.57 4.42 1.33
C PRO A 44 10.20 4.83 -0.09
N PHE A 45 10.19 6.12 -0.42
CA PHE A 45 9.89 6.63 -1.76
C PHE A 45 11.15 6.92 -2.58
N HIS A 46 12.34 6.84 -1.97
CA HIS A 46 13.60 7.09 -2.65
C HIS A 46 14.03 5.87 -3.46
N VAL A 47 13.90 5.95 -4.78
CA VAL A 47 14.28 4.89 -5.72
C VAL A 47 15.73 5.07 -6.12
N ASP A 48 16.57 4.08 -5.83
CA ASP A 48 17.98 4.08 -6.22
C ASP A 48 18.46 2.67 -6.58
N ARG A 49 18.35 2.32 -7.86
CA ARG A 49 18.63 0.98 -8.38
C ARG A 49 20.12 0.66 -8.45
N ILE A 50 21.01 1.65 -8.48
CA ILE A 50 22.47 1.46 -8.66
C ILE A 50 23.20 2.21 -7.56
N GLN A 51 23.78 1.46 -6.63
CA GLN A 51 24.42 2.02 -5.45
C GLN A 51 25.83 1.48 -5.30
N THR A 52 26.69 2.30 -4.70
CA THR A 52 28.03 1.88 -4.28
C THR A 52 27.99 1.53 -2.80
N ILE A 53 27.91 0.23 -2.49
CA ILE A 53 27.87 -0.26 -1.11
C ILE A 53 29.23 -0.91 -0.82
N ASN A 54 29.92 -0.45 0.23
CA ASN A 54 31.27 -0.92 0.59
C ASN A 54 32.30 -0.82 -0.56
N GLY A 55 32.20 0.22 -1.39
CA GLY A 55 33.13 0.45 -2.51
C GLY A 55 32.86 -0.42 -3.75
N GLN A 56 31.79 -1.23 -3.76
CA GLN A 56 31.37 -2.01 -4.92
C GLN A 56 30.08 -1.43 -5.52
N ILE A 57 30.13 -1.14 -6.82
CA ILE A 57 28.95 -0.72 -7.58
C ILE A 57 28.11 -1.97 -7.87
N GLY A 58 26.89 -1.99 -7.37
CA GLY A 58 25.94 -3.07 -7.59
C GLY A 58 24.58 -2.58 -8.05
N ARG A 59 23.75 -3.50 -8.52
CA ARG A 59 22.36 -3.24 -8.90
C ARG A 59 21.43 -3.92 -7.89
N ALA A 60 20.38 -3.21 -7.49
CA ALA A 60 19.31 -3.75 -6.66
C ALA A 60 18.67 -5.01 -7.28
N PRO A 61 18.16 -5.96 -6.47
CA PRO A 61 18.03 -5.91 -5.01
C PRO A 61 19.33 -6.21 -4.25
N PHE A 62 19.63 -5.43 -3.22
CA PHE A 62 20.76 -5.65 -2.32
C PHE A 62 20.36 -6.56 -1.14
N PRO A 63 21.24 -7.49 -0.72
CA PRO A 63 20.97 -8.35 0.42
C PRO A 63 20.97 -7.59 1.76
N PRO A 64 20.42 -8.21 2.83
CA PRO A 64 20.50 -7.67 4.18
C PRO A 64 21.93 -7.28 4.57
N SER A 65 22.09 -6.06 5.08
CA SER A 65 23.37 -5.46 5.47
C SER A 65 23.18 -4.50 6.64
N SER A 66 24.28 -3.95 7.17
CA SER A 66 24.23 -2.91 8.21
C SER A 66 23.51 -1.63 7.75
N THR A 67 23.55 -1.34 6.45
CA THR A 67 22.82 -0.22 5.84
C THR A 67 21.36 -0.57 5.64
N TYR A 68 21.05 -1.73 5.04
CA TYR A 68 19.68 -2.18 4.79
C TYR A 68 19.37 -3.46 5.58
N TRP A 69 18.74 -3.33 6.75
CA TRP A 69 18.58 -4.46 7.69
C TRP A 69 17.81 -5.64 7.12
N LEU A 70 16.81 -5.38 6.28
CA LEU A 70 16.04 -6.40 5.55
C LEU A 70 16.39 -6.43 4.05
N GLY A 71 17.48 -5.79 3.64
CA GLY A 71 17.84 -5.60 2.24
C GLY A 71 16.94 -4.61 1.51
N THR A 72 17.10 -4.51 0.20
CA THR A 72 16.28 -3.62 -0.64
C THR A 72 15.35 -4.41 -1.56
N ASP A 73 14.30 -3.75 -2.04
CA ASP A 73 13.52 -4.27 -3.17
C ASP A 73 14.29 -4.13 -4.50
N ASP A 74 13.65 -4.52 -5.60
CA ASP A 74 14.19 -4.43 -6.97
C ASP A 74 14.41 -2.99 -7.45
N GLN A 75 13.82 -2.01 -6.75
CA GLN A 75 13.97 -0.58 -6.98
C GLN A 75 15.07 0.06 -6.10
N GLY A 76 15.70 -0.72 -5.22
CA GLY A 76 16.72 -0.24 -4.28
C GLY A 76 16.15 0.51 -3.08
N ARG A 77 14.84 0.39 -2.82
CA ARG A 77 14.18 0.95 -1.65
C ARG A 77 14.37 0.03 -0.45
N ASP A 78 14.56 0.60 0.74
CA ASP A 78 14.74 -0.17 1.97
C ASP A 78 13.49 -0.99 2.32
N THR A 79 13.63 -2.31 2.41
CA THR A 79 12.51 -3.25 2.63
C THR A 79 11.89 -3.07 4.02
N LEU A 80 12.70 -2.73 5.04
CA LEU A 80 12.20 -2.48 6.39
C LEU A 80 11.33 -1.22 6.45
N SER A 81 11.81 -0.12 5.86
CA SER A 81 11.05 1.12 5.75
C SER A 81 9.74 0.92 4.97
N LEU A 82 9.78 0.15 3.88
CA LEU A 82 8.58 -0.24 3.13
C LEU A 82 7.60 -1.04 4.00
N LEU A 83 8.09 -1.96 4.82
CA LEU A 83 7.25 -2.77 5.71
C LEU A 83 6.56 -1.91 6.77
N LEU A 84 7.29 -0.97 7.38
CA LEU A 84 6.77 -0.07 8.42
C LEU A 84 5.76 0.93 7.88
N TYR A 85 6.02 1.52 6.71
CA TYR A 85 5.05 2.39 6.03
C TYR A 85 3.84 1.60 5.52
N GLY A 86 4.08 0.42 4.94
CA GLY A 86 3.04 -0.48 4.45
C GLY A 86 2.07 -0.92 5.53
N ALA A 87 2.56 -1.12 6.76
CA ALA A 87 1.73 -1.49 7.90
C ALA A 87 0.58 -0.50 8.13
N ARG A 88 0.89 0.80 8.07
CA ARG A 88 -0.10 1.86 8.24
C ARG A 88 -1.19 1.76 7.16
N GLN A 89 -0.81 1.59 5.91
CA GLN A 89 -1.76 1.53 4.79
C GLN A 89 -2.60 0.25 4.84
N THR A 90 -1.96 -0.92 4.92
CA THR A 90 -2.62 -2.23 4.90
C THR A 90 -3.56 -2.40 6.09
N LEU A 91 -3.11 -2.06 7.32
CA LEU A 91 -3.94 -2.22 8.52
C LEU A 91 -5.09 -1.21 8.56
N THR A 92 -4.90 0.04 8.15
CA THR A 92 -6.00 1.02 8.07
C THR A 92 -7.10 0.55 7.13
N MET A 93 -6.71 0.04 5.96
CA MET A 93 -7.62 -0.48 4.96
C MET A 93 -8.38 -1.71 5.47
N ALA A 94 -7.67 -2.62 6.13
CA ALA A 94 -8.29 -3.78 6.73
C ALA A 94 -9.30 -3.40 7.83
N VAL A 95 -8.97 -2.42 8.68
CA VAL A 95 -9.90 -1.90 9.72
C VAL A 95 -11.16 -1.32 9.07
N LEU A 96 -11.00 -0.46 8.06
CA LEU A 96 -12.14 0.19 7.40
C LEU A 96 -13.05 -0.80 6.69
N ALA A 97 -12.48 -1.76 5.95
CA ALA A 97 -13.24 -2.81 5.29
C ALA A 97 -13.96 -3.71 6.32
N THR A 98 -13.30 -4.08 7.41
CA THR A 98 -13.89 -4.88 8.51
C THR A 98 -15.05 -4.14 9.16
N VAL A 99 -14.88 -2.86 9.52
CA VAL A 99 -15.94 -2.05 10.12
C VAL A 99 -17.14 -1.93 9.17
N ALA A 100 -16.90 -1.65 7.89
CA ALA A 100 -17.97 -1.56 6.89
C ALA A 100 -18.74 -2.89 6.77
N ARG A 101 -18.01 -4.02 6.68
CA ARG A 101 -18.57 -5.37 6.61
C ARG A 101 -19.40 -5.71 7.85
N ILE A 102 -18.88 -5.43 9.04
CA ILE A 102 -19.56 -5.68 10.31
C ILE A 102 -20.83 -4.83 10.42
N LEU A 103 -20.78 -3.55 10.05
CA LEU A 103 -21.95 -2.67 10.10
C LEU A 103 -23.05 -3.13 9.14
N LEU A 104 -22.69 -3.47 7.90
CA LEU A 104 -23.65 -3.94 6.90
C LEU A 104 -24.25 -5.29 7.31
N GLY A 105 -23.40 -6.24 7.73
CA GLY A 105 -23.83 -7.55 8.21
C GLY A 105 -24.69 -7.46 9.48
N LEU A 106 -24.33 -6.61 10.44
CA LEU A 106 -25.12 -6.34 11.63
C LEU A 106 -26.50 -5.79 11.27
N LEU A 107 -26.55 -4.78 10.41
CA LEU A 107 -27.80 -4.15 10.01
C LEU A 107 -28.73 -5.16 9.33
N LEU A 108 -28.26 -5.83 8.28
CA LEU A 108 -29.07 -6.75 7.49
C LEU A 108 -29.40 -8.03 8.26
N GLY A 109 -28.43 -8.59 8.99
CA GLY A 109 -28.59 -9.78 9.81
C GLY A 109 -29.55 -9.57 10.98
N ALA A 110 -29.47 -8.41 11.66
CA ALA A 110 -30.37 -8.11 12.76
C ALA A 110 -31.81 -7.92 12.28
N ILE A 111 -32.01 -7.21 11.16
CA ILE A 111 -33.32 -7.05 10.52
C ILE A 111 -33.88 -8.41 10.10
N ALA A 112 -33.09 -9.24 9.41
CA ALA A 112 -33.52 -10.56 8.94
C ALA A 112 -33.88 -11.50 10.11
N GLY A 113 -33.09 -11.51 11.18
CA GLY A 113 -33.36 -12.33 12.37
C GLY A 113 -34.56 -11.85 13.20
N TRP A 114 -34.73 -10.52 13.30
CA TRP A 114 -35.85 -9.95 14.04
C TRP A 114 -37.18 -10.22 13.33
N TRP A 115 -37.22 -9.95 12.03
CA TRP A 115 -38.37 -10.23 11.16
C TRP A 115 -38.28 -11.58 10.45
N HIS A 116 -37.86 -12.61 11.18
CA HIS A 116 -37.75 -13.97 10.69
C HIS A 116 -39.02 -14.44 9.95
N ALA A 117 -38.82 -15.19 8.87
CA ALA A 117 -39.86 -15.74 7.98
C ALA A 117 -40.75 -14.68 7.29
N ARG A 118 -40.42 -13.38 7.41
CA ARG A 118 -41.05 -12.31 6.62
C ARG A 118 -40.31 -12.12 5.29
N ALA A 119 -40.87 -11.28 4.43
CA ALA A 119 -40.29 -10.97 3.12
C ALA A 119 -38.87 -10.42 3.22
N VAL A 120 -38.56 -9.64 4.26
CA VAL A 120 -37.22 -9.06 4.46
C VAL A 120 -36.19 -10.13 4.80
N ASP A 121 -36.51 -11.09 5.68
CA ASP A 121 -35.65 -12.24 5.97
C ASP A 121 -35.37 -13.05 4.70
N ARG A 122 -36.42 -13.40 3.96
CA ARG A 122 -36.28 -14.11 2.67
C ARG A 122 -35.42 -13.33 1.67
N ALA A 123 -35.63 -12.02 1.52
CA ALA A 123 -34.88 -11.21 0.58
C ALA A 123 -33.39 -11.13 0.94
N VAL A 124 -33.07 -10.89 2.22
CA VAL A 124 -31.68 -10.82 2.69
C VAL A 124 -31.01 -12.18 2.55
N MET A 125 -31.64 -13.27 3.02
CA MET A 125 -31.06 -14.61 2.91
C MET A 125 -30.95 -15.09 1.46
N SER A 126 -31.92 -14.75 0.59
CA SER A 126 -31.81 -15.06 -0.85
C SER A 126 -30.63 -14.35 -1.49
N LEU A 127 -30.35 -13.10 -1.09
CA LEU A 127 -29.17 -12.38 -1.58
C LEU A 127 -27.86 -13.02 -1.08
N VAL A 128 -27.82 -13.48 0.17
CA VAL A 128 -26.66 -14.22 0.71
C VAL A 128 -26.48 -15.55 -0.04
N GLU A 129 -27.55 -16.31 -0.24
CA GLU A 129 -27.54 -17.58 -0.99
C GLU A 129 -27.14 -17.40 -2.45
N PHE A 130 -27.50 -16.26 -3.07
CA PHE A 130 -27.08 -15.90 -4.41
C PHE A 130 -25.58 -15.59 -4.51
N LEU A 131 -25.01 -14.95 -3.48
CA LEU A 131 -23.59 -14.57 -3.45
C LEU A 131 -22.67 -15.74 -3.02
N ALA A 132 -23.16 -16.66 -2.19
CA ALA A 132 -22.38 -17.76 -1.61
C ALA A 132 -21.62 -18.66 -2.61
N PRO A 133 -22.13 -18.94 -3.83
CA PRO A 133 -21.41 -19.77 -4.81
C PRO A 133 -20.18 -19.07 -5.42
N PHE A 134 -20.10 -17.74 -5.35
CA PHE A 134 -19.00 -16.99 -5.94
C PHE A 134 -17.77 -17.06 -5.02
N PRO A 135 -16.59 -17.47 -5.53
CA PRO A 135 -15.37 -17.36 -4.76
C PRO A 135 -15.10 -15.89 -4.37
N THR A 136 -14.90 -15.64 -3.08
CA THR A 136 -14.77 -14.30 -2.49
C THR A 136 -13.68 -13.48 -3.18
N LEU A 137 -12.54 -14.09 -3.46
CA LEU A 137 -11.43 -13.48 -4.19
C LEU A 137 -11.85 -13.02 -5.59
N ILE A 138 -12.48 -13.90 -6.38
CA ILE A 138 -12.89 -13.58 -7.76
C ILE A 138 -13.93 -12.45 -7.77
N LEU A 139 -14.89 -12.49 -6.84
CA LEU A 139 -15.89 -11.42 -6.72
C LEU A 139 -15.26 -10.09 -6.29
N ALA A 140 -14.31 -10.11 -5.35
CA ALA A 140 -13.58 -8.92 -4.93
C ALA A 140 -12.81 -8.30 -6.11
N ILE A 141 -12.10 -9.12 -6.88
CA ILE A 141 -11.39 -8.69 -8.10
C ILE A 141 -12.36 -8.04 -9.09
N ALA A 142 -13.46 -8.73 -9.40
CA ALA A 142 -14.44 -8.23 -10.36
C ALA A 142 -15.02 -6.86 -9.94
N LEU A 143 -15.37 -6.70 -8.67
CA LEU A 143 -15.92 -5.44 -8.13
C LEU A 143 -14.87 -4.32 -8.11
N ILE A 144 -13.64 -4.61 -7.68
CA ILE A 144 -12.54 -3.62 -7.64
C ILE A 144 -12.24 -3.12 -9.06
N LEU A 145 -12.13 -4.04 -10.02
CA LEU A 145 -11.87 -3.68 -11.42
C LEU A 145 -13.04 -2.92 -12.03
N ALA A 146 -14.29 -3.33 -11.77
CA ALA A 146 -15.48 -2.65 -12.28
C ALA A 146 -15.64 -1.21 -11.73
N MET A 147 -15.29 -0.97 -10.47
CA MET A 147 -15.30 0.37 -9.87
C MET A 147 -14.11 1.24 -10.32
N GLY A 148 -13.09 0.63 -10.90
CA GLY A 148 -11.82 1.26 -11.24
C GLY A 148 -10.85 1.26 -10.06
N ILE A 149 -9.68 0.65 -10.26
CA ILE A 149 -8.62 0.60 -9.25
C ILE A 149 -8.06 2.01 -8.97
N GLN A 150 -8.19 2.94 -9.93
CA GLN A 150 -7.71 4.32 -9.84
C GLN A 150 -8.43 5.14 -8.76
N ARG A 151 -9.62 4.71 -8.30
CA ARG A 151 -10.32 5.34 -7.17
C ARG A 151 -9.67 5.01 -5.80
N GLY A 152 -8.58 4.23 -5.81
CA GLY A 152 -7.76 3.96 -4.65
C GLY A 152 -8.50 3.12 -3.59
N GLY A 153 -8.29 3.47 -2.32
CA GLY A 153 -8.79 2.66 -1.20
C GLY A 153 -10.32 2.55 -1.11
N ILE A 154 -11.08 3.51 -1.65
CA ILE A 154 -12.55 3.46 -1.58
C ILE A 154 -13.10 2.26 -2.34
N SER A 155 -12.57 1.94 -3.52
CA SER A 155 -12.98 0.75 -4.30
C SER A 155 -12.76 -0.54 -3.52
N PHE A 156 -11.62 -0.66 -2.83
CA PHE A 156 -11.32 -1.82 -2.00
C PHE A 156 -12.28 -1.91 -0.80
N ILE A 157 -12.51 -0.82 -0.08
CA ILE A 157 -13.42 -0.82 1.08
C ILE A 157 -14.83 -1.26 0.66
N ILE A 158 -15.36 -0.72 -0.44
CA ILE A 158 -16.69 -1.08 -0.94
C ILE A 158 -16.72 -2.54 -1.40
N ALA A 159 -15.75 -2.99 -2.19
CA ALA A 159 -15.72 -4.37 -2.69
C ALA A 159 -15.61 -5.38 -1.55
N LEU A 160 -14.66 -5.17 -0.63
CA LEU A 160 -14.44 -6.08 0.51
C LEU A 160 -15.61 -6.09 1.50
N CYS A 161 -16.36 -4.98 1.59
CA CYS A 161 -17.63 -4.92 2.31
C CYS A 161 -18.70 -5.76 1.63
N LEU A 162 -18.91 -5.57 0.32
CA LEU A 162 -19.95 -6.26 -0.46
C LEU A 162 -19.73 -7.77 -0.60
N VAL A 163 -18.49 -8.23 -0.54
CA VAL A 163 -18.15 -9.66 -0.64
C VAL A 163 -18.39 -10.40 0.68
N GLY A 164 -18.04 -9.81 1.83
CA GLY A 164 -18.01 -10.54 3.10
C GLY A 164 -19.18 -10.28 4.06
N TRP A 165 -20.08 -9.34 3.76
CA TRP A 165 -21.16 -8.99 4.71
C TRP A 165 -22.15 -10.12 4.97
N GLY A 166 -22.30 -11.05 4.01
CA GLY A 166 -23.27 -12.15 4.10
C GLY A 166 -22.97 -13.12 5.24
N GLU A 167 -21.69 -13.49 5.43
CA GLU A 167 -21.24 -14.35 6.52
C GLU A 167 -21.56 -13.71 7.88
N VAL A 168 -21.21 -12.43 8.03
CA VAL A 168 -21.54 -11.65 9.23
C VAL A 168 -23.05 -11.58 9.44
N ALA A 169 -23.84 -11.32 8.38
CA ALA A 169 -25.29 -11.24 8.47
C ALA A 169 -25.92 -12.57 8.93
N GLN A 170 -25.41 -13.70 8.45
CA GLN A 170 -25.89 -15.02 8.85
C GLN A 170 -25.59 -15.31 10.33
N VAL A 171 -24.37 -14.99 10.79
CA VAL A 171 -23.99 -15.11 12.20
C VAL A 171 -24.89 -14.23 13.06
N VAL A 172 -25.00 -12.93 12.76
CA VAL A 172 -25.84 -11.99 13.51
C VAL A 172 -27.30 -12.44 13.54
N ARG A 173 -27.85 -12.87 12.39
CA ARG A 173 -29.21 -13.40 12.29
C ARG A 173 -29.41 -14.58 13.24
N SER A 174 -28.49 -15.55 13.25
CA SER A 174 -28.57 -16.71 14.13
C SER A 174 -28.62 -16.31 15.61
N HIS A 175 -27.81 -15.33 16.02
CA HIS A 175 -27.83 -14.83 17.39
C HIS A 175 -29.11 -14.07 17.73
N VAL A 176 -29.64 -13.26 16.81
CA VAL A 176 -30.94 -12.59 17.00
C VAL A 176 -32.07 -13.59 17.17
N LEU A 177 -32.08 -14.68 16.39
CA LEU A 177 -33.04 -15.76 16.53
C LEU A 177 -32.98 -16.42 17.91
N VAL A 178 -31.79 -16.57 18.50
CA VAL A 178 -31.68 -17.10 19.87
C VAL A 178 -32.15 -16.09 20.91
N ILE A 179 -31.80 -14.82 20.75
CA ILE A 179 -32.11 -13.76 21.72
C ILE A 179 -33.61 -13.43 21.76
N ARG A 180 -34.30 -13.41 20.61
CA ARG A 180 -35.74 -13.07 20.52
C ARG A 180 -36.66 -14.01 21.31
N HIS A 181 -36.18 -15.20 21.67
CA HIS A 181 -36.93 -16.22 22.43
C HIS A 181 -36.54 -16.24 23.93
N LYS A 182 -35.83 -15.23 24.42
CA LYS A 182 -35.48 -15.11 25.85
C LYS A 182 -36.63 -14.46 26.65
N LEU A 183 -36.81 -14.90 27.89
CA LEU A 183 -37.86 -14.41 28.81
C LEU A 183 -37.89 -12.89 28.99
N TYR A 184 -36.73 -12.21 28.99
CA TYR A 184 -36.69 -10.75 29.12
C TYR A 184 -37.24 -10.02 27.88
N VAL A 185 -37.18 -10.65 26.70
CA VAL A 185 -37.79 -10.12 25.47
C VAL A 185 -39.30 -10.28 25.53
N GLU A 186 -39.78 -11.43 26.01
CA GLU A 186 -41.21 -11.67 26.22
C GLU A 186 -41.80 -10.73 27.28
N ALA A 187 -41.09 -10.51 28.38
CA ALA A 187 -41.47 -9.54 29.40
C ALA A 187 -41.53 -8.11 28.82
N ALA A 188 -40.55 -7.70 28.00
CA ALA A 188 -40.57 -6.40 27.34
C ALA A 188 -41.78 -6.23 26.42
N ARG A 189 -42.16 -7.28 25.66
CA ARG A 189 -43.40 -7.28 24.86
C ARG A 189 -44.65 -7.17 25.73
N ALA A 190 -44.72 -7.91 26.83
CA ALA A 190 -45.85 -7.86 27.77
C ALA A 190 -46.03 -6.47 28.42
N LEU A 191 -44.92 -5.73 28.58
CA LEU A 191 -44.92 -4.34 29.05
C LEU A 191 -45.28 -3.32 27.95
N GLY A 192 -45.55 -3.77 26.72
CA GLY A 192 -45.99 -2.91 25.62
C GLY A 192 -44.89 -2.15 24.89
N LEU A 193 -43.61 -2.54 25.05
CA LEU A 193 -42.52 -1.94 24.27
C LEU A 193 -42.71 -2.25 22.78
N SER A 194 -42.41 -1.28 21.93
CA SER A 194 -42.47 -1.47 20.48
C SER A 194 -41.32 -2.35 19.98
N GLU A 195 -41.53 -3.03 18.85
CA GLU A 195 -40.53 -3.94 18.27
C GLU A 195 -39.15 -3.26 18.01
N PRO A 196 -39.07 -2.01 17.49
CA PRO A 196 -37.78 -1.31 17.36
C PRO A 196 -37.12 -0.95 18.69
N GLU A 197 -37.91 -0.64 19.73
CA GLU A 197 -37.38 -0.38 21.08
C GLU A 197 -36.80 -1.65 21.68
N ILE A 198 -37.43 -2.81 21.48
CA ILE A 198 -36.92 -4.08 21.97
C ILE A 198 -35.63 -4.46 21.24
N LEU A 199 -35.61 -4.32 19.91
CA LEU A 199 -34.43 -4.60 19.10
C LEU A 199 -33.24 -3.72 19.53
N SER A 200 -33.45 -2.42 19.69
CA SER A 200 -32.38 -1.48 20.05
C SER A 200 -31.97 -1.52 21.52
N ARG A 201 -32.91 -1.69 22.47
CA ARG A 201 -32.58 -1.64 23.92
C ARG A 201 -32.27 -3.01 24.54
N HIS A 202 -32.73 -4.10 23.93
CA HIS A 202 -32.59 -5.44 24.50
C HIS A 202 -31.81 -6.39 23.60
N VAL A 203 -31.97 -6.36 22.27
CA VAL A 203 -31.31 -7.34 21.40
C VAL A 203 -29.90 -6.90 20.99
N LEU A 204 -29.76 -5.73 20.35
CA LEU A 204 -28.46 -5.23 19.86
C LEU A 204 -27.40 -5.11 20.98
N PRO A 205 -27.70 -4.61 22.19
CA PRO A 205 -26.71 -4.55 23.27
C PRO A 205 -26.18 -5.94 23.64
N ASN A 206 -27.03 -6.97 23.60
CA ASN A 206 -26.66 -8.35 23.90
C ASN A 206 -25.86 -9.03 22.78
N LEU A 207 -25.83 -8.46 21.57
CA LEU A 207 -24.98 -8.92 20.48
C LEU A 207 -23.56 -8.34 20.52
N LEU A 208 -23.35 -7.22 21.21
CA LEU A 208 -22.06 -6.52 21.25
C LEU A 208 -20.87 -7.42 21.57
N PRO A 209 -20.93 -8.32 22.58
CA PRO A 209 -19.78 -9.14 22.90
C PRO A 209 -19.39 -10.05 21.73
N THR A 210 -20.37 -10.71 21.10
CA THR A 210 -20.16 -11.54 19.90
C THR A 210 -19.62 -10.73 18.73
N LEU A 211 -20.13 -9.51 18.52
CA LEU A 211 -19.69 -8.65 17.42
C LEU A 211 -18.23 -8.24 17.54
N LEU A 212 -17.75 -8.01 18.76
CA LEU A 212 -16.35 -7.65 19.00
C LEU A 212 -15.39 -8.81 18.71
N SER A 213 -15.73 -10.04 19.11
CA SER A 213 -14.93 -11.22 18.72
C SER A 213 -15.00 -11.48 17.22
N LEU A 214 -16.18 -11.33 16.62
CA LEU A 214 -16.37 -11.50 15.19
C LEU A 214 -15.57 -10.47 14.39
N ALA A 215 -15.54 -9.21 14.81
CA ALA A 215 -14.73 -8.18 14.16
C ALA A 215 -13.24 -8.52 14.13
N ALA A 216 -12.70 -9.13 15.19
CA ALA A 216 -11.30 -9.58 15.19
C ALA A 216 -11.05 -10.73 14.20
N LEU A 217 -11.97 -11.69 14.11
CA LEU A 217 -11.87 -12.79 13.14
C LEU A 217 -11.99 -12.28 11.69
N GLU A 218 -12.95 -11.37 11.46
CA GLU A 218 -13.15 -10.71 10.16
C GLU A 218 -11.91 -9.91 9.74
N MET A 219 -11.22 -9.27 10.67
CA MET A 219 -9.96 -8.58 10.39
C MET A 219 -8.91 -9.54 9.80
N GLY A 220 -8.80 -10.75 10.34
CA GLY A 220 -7.95 -11.80 9.78
C GLY A 220 -8.37 -12.19 8.36
N GLY A 221 -9.67 -12.37 8.11
CA GLY A 221 -10.20 -12.68 6.78
C GLY A 221 -9.98 -11.56 5.76
N VAL A 222 -10.16 -10.30 6.16
CA VAL A 222 -9.88 -9.13 5.31
C VAL A 222 -8.39 -9.03 4.97
N LEU A 223 -7.50 -9.23 5.95
CA LEU A 223 -6.05 -9.19 5.73
C LEU A 223 -5.60 -10.31 4.78
N LEU A 224 -6.16 -11.51 4.92
CA LEU A 224 -5.90 -12.62 3.99
C LEU A 224 -6.31 -12.23 2.56
N LEU A 225 -7.53 -11.70 2.40
CA LEU A 225 -8.05 -11.29 1.09
C LEU A 225 -7.22 -10.14 0.48
N LEU A 226 -6.73 -9.19 1.29
CA LEU A 226 -5.80 -8.15 0.82
C LEU A 226 -4.46 -8.75 0.36
N GLY A 227 -3.94 -9.76 1.07
CA GLY A 227 -2.73 -10.48 0.67
C GLY A 227 -2.93 -11.26 -0.64
N GLU A 228 -4.07 -11.94 -0.81
CA GLU A 228 -4.43 -12.66 -2.05
C GLU A 228 -4.55 -11.70 -3.23
N LEU A 229 -5.23 -10.57 -3.05
CA LEU A 229 -5.35 -9.52 -4.06
C LEU A 229 -3.97 -8.95 -4.42
N GLY A 230 -3.14 -8.66 -3.42
CA GLY A 230 -1.77 -8.18 -3.61
C GLY A 230 -0.90 -9.16 -4.40
N PHE A 231 -0.97 -10.46 -4.08
CA PHE A 231 -0.30 -11.52 -4.82
C PHE A 231 -0.70 -11.55 -6.31
N LEU A 232 -1.95 -11.22 -6.61
CA LEU A 232 -2.49 -11.11 -7.98
C LEU A 232 -2.26 -9.73 -8.62
N ASN A 233 -1.38 -8.89 -8.05
CA ASN A 233 -1.09 -7.53 -8.48
C ASN A 233 -2.30 -6.58 -8.45
N ILE A 234 -3.28 -6.86 -7.59
CA ILE A 234 -4.42 -5.99 -7.33
C ILE A 234 -4.22 -5.37 -5.95
N PHE A 235 -3.53 -4.24 -5.92
CA PHE A 235 -3.22 -3.54 -4.68
C PHE A 235 -3.68 -2.08 -4.73
N ILE A 236 -3.65 -1.44 -3.57
CA ILE A 236 -4.27 -0.14 -3.35
C ILE A 236 -3.49 0.94 -4.09
N GLY A 237 -4.20 1.79 -4.84
CA GLY A 237 -3.60 2.84 -5.64
C GLY A 237 -3.30 2.46 -7.08
N GLY A 238 -3.64 1.23 -7.50
CA GLY A 238 -3.62 0.80 -8.91
C GLY A 238 -2.26 0.51 -9.48
N GLY A 239 -1.20 0.93 -8.80
CA GLY A 239 0.14 0.90 -9.34
C GLY A 239 0.25 1.72 -10.62
N THR A 240 1.46 2.09 -10.94
CA THR A 240 1.81 2.64 -12.23
C THR A 240 2.44 1.49 -13.01
N THR A 241 2.00 1.36 -14.25
CA THR A 241 2.33 0.20 -15.07
C THR A 241 3.09 0.71 -16.28
N TYR A 242 4.38 0.39 -16.36
CA TYR A 242 5.15 0.65 -17.57
C TYR A 242 5.34 -0.65 -18.33
N ILE A 243 5.21 -0.55 -19.65
CA ILE A 243 5.45 -1.67 -20.55
C ILE A 243 6.94 -1.63 -20.89
N GLU A 244 7.68 -2.60 -20.38
CA GLU A 244 9.07 -2.80 -20.77
C GLU A 244 9.13 -3.90 -21.83
N GLU A 245 9.63 -3.62 -23.04
CA GLU A 245 9.52 -4.46 -24.27
C GLU A 245 10.05 -5.94 -24.24
N ALA A 246 10.53 -6.46 -23.11
CA ALA A 246 11.24 -7.74 -22.89
C ALA A 246 11.21 -8.20 -21.42
N ARG A 247 10.64 -7.42 -20.48
CA ARG A 247 10.22 -7.91 -19.17
C ARG A 247 8.70 -7.94 -19.01
N GLY A 248 7.98 -7.39 -19.99
CA GLY A 248 6.53 -7.31 -19.99
C GLY A 248 6.02 -6.12 -19.20
N VAL A 249 4.82 -6.29 -18.66
CA VAL A 249 4.13 -5.28 -17.86
C VAL A 249 4.73 -5.27 -16.44
N ILE A 250 5.45 -4.21 -16.07
CA ILE A 250 6.01 -4.04 -14.73
C ILE A 250 5.07 -3.15 -13.93
N HIS A 251 4.53 -3.71 -12.84
CA HIS A 251 3.76 -2.96 -11.86
C HIS A 251 4.72 -2.45 -10.79
N PHE A 252 4.82 -1.13 -10.64
CA PHE A 252 5.47 -0.54 -9.48
C PHE A 252 4.42 0.16 -8.62
N PHE A 253 4.64 0.08 -7.31
CA PHE A 253 3.75 0.68 -6.34
C PHE A 253 4.38 1.95 -5.78
N ASP A 254 3.62 3.02 -5.91
CA ASP A 254 3.98 4.35 -5.44
C ASP A 254 3.66 4.55 -3.96
N VAL A 255 2.74 3.74 -3.42
CA VAL A 255 2.32 3.78 -2.01
C VAL A 255 2.74 2.48 -1.34
N PRO A 256 3.58 2.51 -0.29
CA PRO A 256 3.94 1.32 0.46
C PRO A 256 2.68 0.60 0.97
N ASP A 257 2.56 -0.67 0.59
CA ASP A 257 1.48 -1.57 0.98
C ASP A 257 2.03 -3.01 0.96
N TRP A 258 1.68 -3.81 1.97
CA TRP A 258 2.20 -5.18 2.06
C TRP A 258 1.73 -6.07 0.90
N GLY A 259 0.51 -5.86 0.40
CA GLY A 259 -0.01 -6.60 -0.75
C GLY A 259 0.78 -6.28 -2.02
N ALA A 260 1.07 -5.00 -2.26
CA ALA A 260 1.92 -4.56 -3.36
C ALA A 260 3.34 -5.13 -3.26
N MET A 261 3.95 -5.08 -2.06
CA MET A 261 5.26 -5.69 -1.81
C MET A 261 5.27 -7.18 -2.15
N LEU A 262 4.22 -7.92 -1.78
CA LEU A 262 4.12 -9.36 -2.06
C LEU A 262 3.96 -9.65 -3.57
N GLY A 263 3.11 -8.87 -4.25
CA GLY A 263 2.83 -9.00 -5.68
C GLY A 263 4.06 -8.78 -6.57
N THR A 264 4.91 -7.81 -6.23
CA THR A 264 6.13 -7.51 -7.00
C THR A 264 7.31 -8.40 -6.65
N SER A 265 7.34 -9.00 -5.46
CA SER A 265 8.51 -9.74 -4.97
C SER A 265 8.45 -11.26 -5.10
N TRP A 266 7.26 -11.88 -5.23
CA TRP A 266 7.16 -13.36 -5.15
C TRP A 266 8.01 -14.10 -6.19
N ARG A 267 8.23 -13.50 -7.36
CA ARG A 267 9.09 -14.06 -8.43
C ARG A 267 10.57 -14.10 -8.05
N TYR A 268 10.98 -13.29 -7.09
CA TYR A 268 12.35 -13.24 -6.59
C TYR A 268 12.64 -14.28 -5.52
N PHE A 269 11.68 -15.15 -5.14
CA PHE A 269 11.84 -16.10 -4.03
C PHE A 269 13.14 -16.92 -4.10
N SER A 270 13.53 -17.41 -5.29
CA SER A 270 14.75 -18.21 -5.45
C SER A 270 16.05 -17.39 -5.39
N ALA A 271 16.00 -16.11 -5.75
CA ALA A 271 17.20 -15.25 -5.86
C ALA A 271 17.41 -14.35 -4.63
N ALA A 272 16.32 -13.83 -4.09
CA ALA A 272 16.29 -12.88 -2.98
C ALA A 272 15.08 -13.18 -2.07
N PRO A 273 15.12 -14.28 -1.28
CA PRO A 273 13.97 -14.76 -0.52
C PRO A 273 13.46 -13.78 0.55
N TRP A 274 14.30 -12.86 1.03
CA TRP A 274 13.90 -11.85 2.01
C TRP A 274 12.84 -10.87 1.47
N LEU A 275 12.80 -10.60 0.16
CA LEU A 275 11.83 -9.69 -0.46
C LEU A 275 10.38 -10.16 -0.25
N PRO A 276 9.98 -11.39 -0.66
CA PRO A 276 8.62 -11.87 -0.43
C PRO A 276 8.36 -12.34 1.01
N LEU A 277 9.38 -12.81 1.73
CA LEU A 277 9.21 -13.27 3.12
C LEU A 277 8.87 -12.11 4.07
N ALA A 278 9.40 -10.91 3.85
CA ALA A 278 9.11 -9.75 4.70
C ALA A 278 7.60 -9.40 4.76
N PRO A 279 6.91 -9.08 3.63
CA PRO A 279 5.47 -8.82 3.67
C PRO A 279 4.65 -10.07 4.02
N ALA A 280 5.07 -11.27 3.61
CA ALA A 280 4.36 -12.51 3.95
C ALA A 280 4.35 -12.78 5.47
N THR A 281 5.49 -12.56 6.15
CA THR A 281 5.56 -12.70 7.61
C THR A 281 4.74 -11.63 8.33
N ALA A 282 4.70 -10.40 7.82
CA ALA A 282 3.84 -9.36 8.36
C ALA A 282 2.34 -9.70 8.24
N PHE A 283 1.88 -10.19 7.08
CA PHE A 283 0.51 -10.71 6.93
C PHE A 283 0.24 -11.89 7.86
N PHE A 284 1.15 -12.87 7.91
CA PHE A 284 1.01 -14.04 8.77
C PHE A 284 0.85 -13.67 10.24
N LEU A 285 1.76 -12.83 10.78
CA LEU A 285 1.69 -12.37 12.15
C LEU A 285 0.41 -11.58 12.42
N SER A 286 -0.04 -10.76 11.47
CA SER A 286 -1.27 -9.99 11.60
C SER A 286 -2.51 -10.89 11.66
N ILE A 287 -2.66 -11.81 10.71
CA ILE A 287 -3.77 -12.76 10.67
C ILE A 287 -3.77 -13.64 11.92
N LEU A 288 -2.60 -14.15 12.33
CA LEU A 288 -2.45 -14.95 13.54
C LEU A 288 -2.83 -14.15 14.79
N GLY A 289 -2.34 -12.92 14.92
CA GLY A 289 -2.61 -12.04 16.05
C GLY A 289 -4.10 -11.76 16.21
N PHE A 290 -4.78 -11.35 15.12
CA PHE A 290 -6.21 -11.06 15.14
C PHE A 290 -7.06 -12.32 15.39
N ASN A 291 -6.71 -13.47 14.83
CA ASN A 291 -7.42 -14.73 15.08
C ASN A 291 -7.25 -15.20 16.54
N LEU A 292 -6.02 -15.20 17.06
CA LEU A 292 -5.75 -15.56 18.47
C LEU A 292 -6.46 -14.62 19.44
N PHE A 293 -6.43 -13.32 19.15
CA PHE A 293 -7.15 -12.31 19.91
C PHE A 293 -8.67 -12.55 19.87
N GLY A 294 -9.24 -12.75 18.68
CA GLY A 294 -10.67 -13.01 18.49
C GLY A 294 -11.17 -14.23 19.27
N PHE A 295 -10.49 -15.37 19.14
CA PHE A 295 -10.83 -16.59 19.89
C PHE A 295 -10.66 -16.43 21.39
N GLY A 296 -9.55 -15.83 21.83
CA GLY A 296 -9.30 -15.57 23.25
C GLY A 296 -10.35 -14.63 23.85
N PHE A 297 -10.76 -13.62 23.09
CA PHE A 297 -11.75 -12.63 23.49
C PHE A 297 -13.15 -13.24 23.56
N GLN A 298 -13.51 -14.09 22.59
CA GLN A 298 -14.77 -14.83 22.61
C GLN A 298 -14.88 -15.69 23.88
N ARG A 299 -13.85 -16.47 24.22
CA ARG A 299 -13.84 -17.30 25.44
C ARG A 299 -13.93 -16.47 26.71
N PHE A 300 -13.25 -15.32 26.73
CA PHE A 300 -13.31 -14.38 27.85
C PHE A 300 -14.74 -13.86 28.07
N ILE A 301 -15.44 -13.52 26.98
CA ILE A 301 -16.82 -13.05 27.03
C ILE A 301 -17.79 -14.14 27.49
N GLU A 302 -17.71 -15.33 26.89
CA GLU A 302 -18.61 -16.45 27.19
C GLU A 302 -18.56 -16.83 28.67
N ARG A 303 -17.37 -16.73 29.28
CA ARG A 303 -17.15 -17.02 30.71
C ARG A 303 -17.41 -15.82 31.62
N GLY A 304 -17.29 -14.60 31.10
CA GLY A 304 -17.29 -13.36 31.87
C GLY A 304 -18.65 -12.83 32.32
N ARG A 305 -19.77 -13.41 31.84
CA ARG A 305 -21.15 -12.87 32.00
C ARG A 305 -21.16 -11.34 31.88
N PHE A 306 -20.84 -10.85 30.68
CA PHE A 306 -21.05 -9.44 30.36
C PHE A 306 -22.56 -9.16 30.39
N HIS A 307 -22.98 -8.24 31.27
CA HIS A 307 -24.31 -7.67 31.24
C HIS A 307 -24.21 -6.31 30.52
N PRO A 308 -24.49 -6.26 29.21
CA PRO A 308 -24.49 -4.99 28.48
C PRO A 308 -25.65 -4.14 29.00
N SER A 309 -25.33 -2.96 29.55
CA SER A 309 -26.33 -1.94 29.85
C SER A 309 -26.75 -1.22 28.58
N GLY A 310 -27.91 -0.55 28.53
CA GLY A 310 -28.35 0.18 27.32
C GLY A 310 -27.35 1.22 26.79
N TRP A 311 -26.41 1.67 27.63
CA TRP A 311 -25.31 2.58 27.26
C TRP A 311 -24.20 1.91 26.44
N SER A 312 -24.16 0.58 26.35
CA SER A 312 -23.13 -0.14 25.62
C SER A 312 -23.17 0.12 24.12
N LEU A 313 -24.35 0.42 23.55
CA LEU A 313 -24.49 0.80 22.14
C LEU A 313 -23.89 2.17 21.85
N LEU A 314 -24.13 3.16 22.72
CA LEU A 314 -23.51 4.47 22.60
C LEU A 314 -21.99 4.37 22.72
N ARG A 315 -21.49 3.52 23.63
CA ARG A 315 -20.04 3.25 23.75
C ARG A 315 -19.48 2.57 22.50
N LEU A 316 -20.18 1.60 21.92
CA LEU A 316 -19.75 0.98 20.66
C LEU A 316 -19.74 2.01 19.52
N ALA A 317 -20.80 2.80 19.37
CA ALA A 317 -20.89 3.83 18.35
C ALA A 317 -19.77 4.87 18.50
N LEU A 318 -19.43 5.25 19.74
CA LEU A 318 -18.30 6.11 20.05
C LEU A 318 -16.98 5.44 19.63
N VAL A 319 -16.76 4.17 19.99
CA VAL A 319 -15.53 3.43 19.61
C VAL A 319 -15.41 3.35 18.09
N ILE A 320 -16.48 3.00 17.37
CA ILE A 320 -16.50 2.97 15.91
C ILE A 320 -16.22 4.37 15.34
N GLY A 321 -16.85 5.41 15.88
CA GLY A 321 -16.63 6.79 15.47
C GLY A 321 -15.17 7.23 15.65
N VAL A 322 -14.55 6.88 16.78
CA VAL A 322 -13.13 7.13 17.05
C VAL A 322 -12.26 6.35 16.07
N VAL A 323 -12.52 5.06 15.85
CA VAL A 323 -11.77 4.23 14.90
C VAL A 323 -11.86 4.80 13.48
N LEU A 324 -13.05 5.21 13.04
CA LEU A 324 -13.25 5.83 11.72
C LEU A 324 -12.56 7.19 11.62
N PHE A 325 -12.61 8.00 12.68
CA PHE A 325 -11.94 9.30 12.71
C PHE A 325 -10.41 9.16 12.66
N VAL A 326 -9.85 8.27 13.48
CA VAL A 326 -8.42 7.95 13.48
C VAL A 326 -7.99 7.40 12.13
N SER A 327 -8.73 6.43 11.59
CA SER A 327 -8.46 5.85 10.26
C SER A 327 -8.50 6.91 9.15
N ARG A 328 -9.50 7.81 9.18
CA ARG A 328 -9.60 8.93 8.22
C ARG A 328 -8.43 9.91 8.35
N THR A 329 -7.98 10.17 9.57
CA THR A 329 -6.84 11.06 9.83
C THR A 329 -5.55 10.44 9.32
N ILE A 330 -5.35 9.15 9.59
CA ILE A 330 -4.23 8.37 9.07
C ILE A 330 -4.25 8.39 7.53
N MET A 331 -5.41 8.11 6.91
CA MET A 331 -5.56 8.11 5.45
C MET A 331 -5.17 9.45 4.79
N ARG A 332 -5.44 10.58 5.46
CA ARG A 332 -5.04 11.92 4.98
C ARG A 332 -3.54 12.17 5.08
N SER A 333 -2.86 11.47 5.98
CA SER A 333 -1.41 11.56 6.18
C SER A 333 -0.61 10.54 5.37
N THR A 334 -1.28 9.59 4.74
CA THR A 334 -0.69 8.56 3.87
C THR A 334 -0.81 8.93 2.40
N GLY A 335 0.29 8.84 1.66
CA GLY A 335 0.35 9.05 0.22
C GLY A 335 1.55 9.87 -0.20
N LEU A 336 1.91 9.79 -1.48
CA LEU A 336 2.99 10.59 -2.08
C LEU A 336 2.77 12.08 -1.83
N GLU A 337 1.54 12.57 -2.00
CA GLU A 337 1.21 14.00 -1.81
C GLU A 337 1.52 14.46 -0.39
N ALA A 338 1.09 13.72 0.63
CA ALA A 338 1.33 14.08 2.03
C ALA A 338 2.84 14.08 2.37
N HIS A 339 3.61 13.16 1.77
CA HIS A 339 5.06 13.08 1.97
C HIS A 339 5.79 14.22 1.26
N TYR A 340 5.42 14.51 0.00
CA TYR A 340 6.06 15.56 -0.79
C TYR A 340 5.54 16.96 -0.50
N THR A 341 4.41 17.14 0.19
CA THR A 341 3.91 18.48 0.54
C THR A 341 4.95 19.27 1.33
N LYS A 342 5.67 18.64 2.26
CA LYS A 342 6.76 19.29 3.00
C LYS A 342 7.92 19.67 2.08
N MET A 343 8.34 18.77 1.20
CA MET A 343 9.41 19.01 0.23
C MET A 343 9.02 20.12 -0.78
N ALA A 344 7.76 20.16 -1.19
CA ALA A 344 7.20 21.20 -2.05
C ALA A 344 7.16 22.57 -1.35
N GLN A 345 6.94 22.62 -0.03
CA GLN A 345 7.03 23.86 0.75
C GLN A 345 8.48 24.34 0.89
N GLU A 346 9.45 23.43 0.86
CA GLU A 346 10.88 23.74 0.88
C GLU A 346 11.44 24.08 -0.51
N PHE A 347 10.65 23.91 -1.57
CA PHE A 347 11.08 24.19 -2.95
C PHE A 347 11.34 25.68 -3.15
N ASN A 348 12.59 26.03 -3.45
CA ASN A 348 12.98 27.42 -3.70
C ASN A 348 12.77 27.79 -5.17
N THR A 349 11.60 28.34 -5.48
CA THR A 349 11.24 28.78 -6.83
C THR A 349 12.23 29.78 -7.42
N SER A 350 12.79 30.69 -6.60
CA SER A 350 13.76 31.69 -7.06
C SER A 350 15.06 31.04 -7.52
N ARG A 351 15.54 30.03 -6.81
CA ARG A 351 16.71 29.24 -7.21
C ARG A 351 16.42 28.45 -8.48
N ALA A 352 15.29 27.75 -8.55
CA ALA A 352 14.92 26.99 -9.74
C ALA A 352 14.79 27.88 -10.99
N LEU A 353 14.22 29.08 -10.86
CA LEU A 353 14.14 30.04 -11.95
C LEU A 353 15.52 30.60 -12.34
N ALA A 354 16.44 30.79 -11.39
CA ALA A 354 17.81 31.18 -11.67
C ALA A 354 18.58 30.07 -12.41
N ASP A 355 18.40 28.81 -11.99
CA ASP A 355 19.00 27.65 -12.65
C ASP A 355 18.46 27.52 -14.09
N ILE A 356 17.14 27.67 -14.29
CA ILE A 356 16.50 27.68 -15.62
C ILE A 356 17.02 28.85 -16.46
N ALA A 357 17.09 30.06 -15.91
CA ALA A 357 17.55 31.24 -16.63
C ALA A 357 19.01 31.10 -17.09
N PHE A 358 19.88 30.53 -16.25
CA PHE A 358 21.25 30.23 -16.62
C PHE A 358 21.31 29.18 -17.73
N LEU A 359 20.62 28.04 -17.57
CA LEU A 359 20.65 26.94 -18.53
C LEU A 359 19.93 27.24 -19.85
N ALA A 360 19.05 28.24 -19.88
CA ALA A 360 18.34 28.70 -21.06
C ALA A 360 18.93 29.97 -21.69
N ASP A 361 20.09 30.45 -21.19
CA ASP A 361 20.76 31.63 -21.72
C ASP A 361 21.11 31.41 -23.21
N PRO A 362 20.69 32.33 -24.12
CA PRO A 362 21.07 32.27 -25.53
C PRO A 362 22.59 32.21 -25.78
N GLY A 363 23.40 32.69 -24.83
CA GLY A 363 24.86 32.59 -24.86
C GLY A 363 25.42 31.16 -24.73
N LEU A 364 24.61 30.20 -24.25
CA LEU A 364 24.96 28.77 -24.22
C LEU A 364 24.68 28.05 -25.54
N GLU A 365 24.41 28.80 -26.63
CA GLU A 365 24.09 28.28 -27.97
C GLU A 365 22.83 27.40 -28.06
N GLY A 366 22.05 27.33 -26.98
CA GLY A 366 20.83 26.51 -26.87
C GLY A 366 21.09 25.03 -26.63
N ARG A 367 20.07 24.19 -26.87
CA ARG A 367 20.16 22.72 -26.78
C ARG A 367 20.88 21.96 -27.92
N PRO A 368 21.52 22.55 -28.97
CA PRO A 368 22.29 21.72 -29.88
C PRO A 368 23.51 21.18 -29.15
N THR A 369 23.75 19.88 -29.32
CA THR A 369 24.93 19.17 -28.85
C THR A 369 26.19 19.71 -29.54
N GLY A 370 26.74 20.82 -29.03
CA GLY A 370 27.97 21.46 -29.48
C GLY A 370 29.03 21.57 -28.36
N PRO A 371 30.32 21.73 -28.71
CA PRO A 371 31.44 21.57 -27.78
C PRO A 371 31.66 22.75 -26.80
N GLY A 372 30.90 23.84 -26.88
CA GLY A 372 31.00 24.99 -25.96
C GLY A 372 29.96 24.96 -24.84
N GLY A 373 28.70 25.26 -25.18
CA GLY A 373 27.62 25.44 -24.20
C GLY A 373 27.30 24.20 -23.35
N GLY A 374 27.47 22.99 -23.91
CA GLY A 374 27.25 21.74 -23.17
C GLY A 374 28.24 21.51 -22.02
N HIS A 375 29.49 21.97 -22.16
CA HIS A 375 30.50 21.86 -21.11
C HIS A 375 30.27 22.88 -19.98
N GLU A 376 29.86 24.10 -20.33
CA GLU A 376 29.52 25.13 -19.34
C GLU A 376 28.25 24.76 -18.54
N ALA A 377 27.22 24.25 -19.22
CA ALA A 377 26.02 23.74 -18.56
C ALA A 377 26.33 22.57 -17.62
N ALA A 378 27.15 21.61 -18.06
CA ALA A 378 27.58 20.49 -17.21
C ALA A 378 28.44 20.96 -16.02
N GLY A 379 29.33 21.93 -16.24
CA GLY A 379 30.13 22.54 -15.18
C GLY A 379 29.28 23.25 -14.13
N TYR A 380 28.26 24.00 -14.56
CA TYR A 380 27.29 24.63 -13.69
C TYR A 380 26.50 23.62 -12.86
N ILE A 381 25.95 22.58 -13.50
CA ILE A 381 25.19 21.52 -12.80
C ILE A 381 26.10 20.79 -11.79
N ALA A 382 27.33 20.45 -12.17
CA ALA A 382 28.30 19.83 -11.26
C ALA A 382 28.67 20.73 -10.07
N ALA A 383 28.74 22.05 -10.28
CA ALA A 383 28.96 23.01 -9.20
C ALA A 383 27.74 23.09 -8.26
N GLN A 384 26.51 23.09 -8.81
CA GLN A 384 25.28 23.02 -8.01
C GLN A 384 25.21 21.73 -7.18
N PHE A 385 25.62 20.59 -7.76
CA PHE A 385 25.68 19.31 -7.05
C PHE A 385 26.73 19.30 -5.94
N ARG A 386 27.91 19.89 -6.18
CA ARG A 386 28.93 20.10 -5.13
C ARG A 386 28.44 21.01 -4.01
N ALA A 387 27.74 22.10 -4.34
CA ALA A 387 27.15 22.99 -3.34
C ALA A 387 26.07 22.30 -2.48
N LEU A 388 25.48 21.22 -2.99
CA LEU A 388 24.53 20.36 -2.28
C LEU A 388 25.20 19.16 -1.57
N ASN A 389 26.54 19.11 -1.51
CA ASN A 389 27.32 18.01 -0.95
C ASN A 389 27.04 16.63 -1.57
N LEU A 390 26.63 16.59 -2.85
CA LEU A 390 26.48 15.32 -3.57
C LEU A 390 27.86 14.79 -3.97
N THR A 391 28.09 13.48 -3.85
CA THR A 391 29.35 12.84 -4.28
C THR A 391 29.26 12.30 -5.70
N PRO A 392 30.28 12.53 -6.55
CA PRO A 392 30.31 12.01 -7.91
C PRO A 392 30.47 10.48 -7.93
N ILE A 393 29.83 9.83 -8.93
CA ILE A 393 29.87 8.37 -9.11
C ILE A 393 31.24 7.91 -9.65
N LEU A 394 31.95 8.76 -10.38
CA LEU A 394 33.24 8.45 -10.97
C LEU A 394 34.40 9.09 -10.19
N PRO A 395 35.59 8.46 -10.18
CA PRO A 395 36.80 9.00 -9.52
C PRO A 395 37.29 10.33 -10.09
N THR A 396 36.76 10.78 -11.23
CA THR A 396 37.18 11.99 -11.94
C THR A 396 36.47 13.27 -11.47
N ASP A 397 35.81 13.25 -10.30
CA ASP A 397 34.93 14.30 -9.81
C ASP A 397 33.80 14.69 -10.79
N SER A 398 33.51 13.82 -11.77
CA SER A 398 32.48 14.03 -12.77
C SER A 398 31.19 13.33 -12.36
N TYR A 399 30.10 14.10 -12.35
CA TYR A 399 28.73 13.58 -12.23
C TYR A 399 28.19 13.07 -13.57
N PHE A 400 28.93 13.25 -14.66
CA PHE A 400 28.52 12.93 -16.02
C PHE A 400 29.46 11.92 -16.66
N GLN A 401 28.88 11.00 -17.43
CA GLN A 401 29.64 10.13 -18.31
C GLN A 401 29.83 10.84 -19.65
N ILE A 402 31.10 11.01 -20.04
CA ILE A 402 31.49 11.49 -21.36
C ILE A 402 31.69 10.25 -22.22
N TYR A 403 30.91 10.13 -23.28
CA TYR A 403 31.15 9.13 -24.32
C TYR A 403 31.93 9.78 -25.45
N ASP A 404 33.13 9.27 -25.72
CA ASP A 404 33.87 9.60 -26.94
C ASP A 404 33.24 8.85 -28.10
N TRP A 405 32.32 9.52 -28.83
CA TRP A 405 31.80 8.97 -30.07
C TRP A 405 32.84 9.11 -31.18
N CYS A 406 33.55 8.03 -31.48
CA CYS A 406 34.35 7.92 -32.71
C CYS A 406 33.60 6.98 -33.67
N PRO A 407 33.19 7.44 -34.88
CA PRO A 407 32.62 6.56 -35.89
C PRO A 407 33.74 5.74 -36.53
N ALA A 408 34.29 4.79 -35.78
CA ALA A 408 35.28 3.84 -36.27
C ALA A 408 35.05 2.45 -35.68
N GLN A 409 33.86 1.88 -35.91
CA GLN A 409 33.75 0.43 -36.06
C GLN A 409 33.60 0.09 -37.54
N ARG A 410 34.79 -0.04 -38.12
CA ARG A 410 35.15 -0.66 -39.38
C ARG A 410 34.79 -2.15 -39.32
N ALA A 411 33.61 -2.52 -39.80
CA ALA A 411 33.34 -3.86 -40.34
C ALA A 411 32.20 -3.72 -41.36
N LEU A 412 32.47 -4.06 -42.63
CA LEU A 412 31.58 -4.02 -43.82
C LEU A 412 31.73 -2.80 -44.76
N LEU A 413 32.92 -2.54 -45.32
CA LEU A 413 33.00 -1.88 -46.64
C LEU A 413 34.17 -2.45 -47.49
N PRO A 414 33.95 -2.79 -48.78
CA PRO A 414 34.95 -3.36 -49.69
C PRO A 414 36.01 -2.32 -50.15
N PRO A 415 37.17 -2.77 -50.66
CA PRO A 415 38.30 -1.90 -50.97
C PRO A 415 38.04 -1.08 -52.25
N GLY A 416 38.10 0.26 -52.18
CA GLY A 416 38.02 1.08 -53.39
C GLY A 416 37.78 2.59 -53.26
N GLN A 417 37.53 3.16 -52.09
CA GLN A 417 37.34 4.62 -51.95
C GLN A 417 38.14 5.18 -50.78
N LEU A 418 39.35 5.66 -51.10
CA LEU A 418 40.15 6.55 -50.27
C LEU A 418 39.96 7.96 -50.83
N GLY A 419 39.07 8.73 -50.22
CA GLY A 419 38.86 10.13 -50.56
C GLY A 419 38.17 10.86 -49.42
N GLN A 420 38.89 11.81 -48.82
CA GLN A 420 38.45 12.78 -47.80
C GLN A 420 38.34 12.25 -46.36
N ILE A 421 39.43 12.45 -45.62
CA ILE A 421 39.46 12.45 -44.16
C ILE A 421 38.81 13.78 -43.73
N ALA A 422 37.55 13.72 -43.30
CA ALA A 422 36.92 14.81 -42.57
C ALA A 422 37.22 14.66 -41.07
N GLU A 423 37.51 15.79 -40.43
CA GLU A 423 37.92 15.95 -39.04
C GLU A 423 37.04 15.15 -38.06
N CYS A 424 37.69 14.52 -37.08
CA CYS A 424 37.00 13.97 -35.92
C CYS A 424 36.37 15.12 -35.13
N VAL A 425 35.06 15.26 -35.21
CA VAL A 425 34.31 16.10 -34.28
C VAL A 425 34.20 15.32 -32.97
N THR A 426 34.93 15.77 -31.95
CA THR A 426 34.79 15.31 -30.56
C THR A 426 33.42 15.74 -30.03
N GLY A 427 32.41 14.91 -30.27
CA GLY A 427 31.08 15.06 -29.69
C GLY A 427 31.00 14.32 -28.36
N ALA A 428 31.24 15.02 -27.26
CA ALA A 428 30.99 14.51 -25.91
C ALA A 428 29.47 14.44 -25.68
N VAL A 429 28.90 13.23 -25.69
CA VAL A 429 27.50 13.05 -25.26
C VAL A 429 27.51 12.96 -23.74
N ASN A 430 27.10 14.03 -23.07
CA ASN A 430 26.84 14.06 -21.63
C ASN A 430 25.50 13.38 -21.35
N VAL A 431 25.56 12.14 -20.83
CA VAL A 431 24.36 11.48 -20.31
C VAL A 431 24.26 11.82 -18.82
N ILE A 432 23.17 12.51 -18.47
CA ILE A 432 22.76 12.73 -17.08
C ILE A 432 22.50 11.37 -16.46
N GLY A 433 22.92 11.19 -15.21
CA GLY A 433 22.53 10.05 -14.40
C GLY A 433 21.02 9.74 -14.48
N HIS A 434 20.71 8.51 -14.09
CA HIS A 434 19.38 7.88 -14.07
C HIS A 434 18.20 8.86 -13.84
N ILE A 435 17.37 9.05 -14.87
CA ILE A 435 16.07 9.72 -14.77
C ILE A 435 15.03 8.70 -14.29
N PRO A 436 14.32 8.94 -13.17
CA PRO A 436 13.32 8.00 -12.67
C PRO A 436 12.23 7.71 -13.71
N GLY A 437 11.95 6.43 -13.97
CA GLY A 437 10.83 5.99 -14.82
C GLY A 437 11.17 5.54 -16.25
N THR A 438 12.45 5.46 -16.63
CA THR A 438 12.86 4.88 -17.93
C THR A 438 13.68 3.61 -17.72
N ASP A 439 13.20 2.50 -18.29
CA ASP A 439 13.89 1.22 -18.20
C ASP A 439 15.07 1.20 -19.17
N VAL A 440 16.27 1.23 -18.58
CA VAL A 440 17.51 1.00 -19.31
C VAL A 440 17.72 -0.51 -19.42
N ARG A 441 17.55 -1.04 -20.63
CA ARG A 441 17.98 -2.40 -20.94
C ARG A 441 19.45 -2.45 -21.31
N SER A 442 20.18 -3.24 -20.52
CA SER A 442 21.49 -3.76 -20.92
C SER A 442 21.27 -4.94 -21.86
N THR A 443 21.59 -4.74 -23.13
CA THR A 443 21.88 -5.85 -24.05
C THR A 443 23.17 -5.49 -24.77
N GLY A 444 24.30 -6.08 -24.34
CA GLY A 444 25.61 -6.02 -25.00
C GLY A 444 26.17 -4.62 -25.32
N ASP A 445 27.13 -4.16 -24.50
CA ASP A 445 28.06 -3.04 -24.79
C ASP A 445 27.52 -1.68 -25.26
N ARG A 446 26.21 -1.42 -25.17
CA ARG A 446 25.64 -0.08 -25.42
C ARG A 446 24.47 0.23 -24.47
N ILE A 447 24.43 1.46 -23.97
CA ILE A 447 23.29 2.04 -23.25
C ILE A 447 22.67 3.10 -24.17
N LEU A 448 21.41 2.88 -24.56
CA LEU A 448 20.58 3.85 -25.29
C LEU A 448 19.57 4.42 -24.29
N VAL A 449 19.54 5.74 -24.13
CA VAL A 449 18.55 6.46 -23.31
C VAL A 449 17.68 7.26 -24.26
N ALA A 450 16.40 6.90 -24.37
CA ALA A 450 15.39 7.68 -25.06
C ALA A 450 14.31 8.11 -24.05
N ALA A 451 14.01 9.41 -24.01
CA ALA A 451 12.87 9.93 -23.28
C ALA A 451 11.62 9.88 -24.19
N SER A 452 10.46 9.49 -23.66
CA SER A 452 9.22 9.51 -24.46
C SER A 452 8.71 10.94 -24.62
N TYR A 453 8.63 11.42 -25.86
CA TYR A 453 7.98 12.68 -26.20
C TYR A 453 6.47 12.47 -26.31
N THR A 454 5.69 13.13 -25.45
CA THR A 454 4.22 13.09 -25.45
C THR A 454 3.57 14.31 -26.13
N GLY A 455 4.34 15.11 -26.88
CA GLY A 455 3.82 16.24 -27.64
C GLY A 455 3.29 15.84 -29.02
N PRO A 456 2.58 16.75 -29.73
CA PRO A 456 2.16 16.52 -31.11
C PRO A 456 3.39 16.30 -32.01
N PRO A 457 3.26 15.49 -33.09
CA PRO A 457 4.38 15.21 -34.00
C PRO A 457 4.98 16.53 -34.53
N PRO A 458 6.32 16.62 -34.65
CA PRO A 458 6.99 17.86 -35.03
C PRO A 458 6.48 18.36 -36.40
N SER A 459 6.33 19.68 -36.54
CA SER A 459 6.01 20.27 -37.86
C SER A 459 7.16 20.01 -38.83
N PRO A 460 6.92 20.01 -40.17
CA PRO A 460 7.97 19.86 -41.18
C PRO A 460 9.11 20.89 -41.06
N ASP A 461 8.84 21.97 -40.33
CA ASP A 461 9.73 23.11 -40.12
C ASP A 461 10.60 22.94 -38.85
N GLY A 462 10.52 21.78 -38.18
CA GLY A 462 11.40 21.40 -37.07
C GLY A 462 11.09 22.06 -35.74
N THR A 463 9.95 22.76 -35.62
CA THR A 463 9.56 23.42 -34.38
C THR A 463 8.97 22.40 -33.41
N ILE A 464 9.64 22.18 -32.27
CA ILE A 464 9.16 21.31 -31.17
C ILE A 464 8.56 22.22 -30.09
N TYR A 465 7.31 21.97 -29.69
CA TYR A 465 6.67 22.71 -28.60
C TYR A 465 7.18 22.22 -27.24
N PRO A 466 7.28 23.10 -26.22
CA PRO A 466 7.77 22.72 -24.90
C PRO A 466 6.81 21.73 -24.23
N GLY A 467 7.34 20.58 -23.82
CA GLY A 467 6.70 19.56 -22.99
C GLY A 467 7.65 19.18 -21.86
#